data_AF-A0A522PVR0-F1
#
_entry.id   AF-A0A522PVR0-F1
#
_cell.length_a   1.000
_cell.length_b   1.000
_cell.length_c   1.000
_cell.angle_alpha   90.00
_cell.angle_beta   90.00
_cell.angle_gamma   90.00
#
_symmetry.space_group_name_H-M   'P 1'
#
loop_
_entity.id
_entity.type
_entity.pdbx_description
1 polymer ?
#
loop_
_entity_poly.entity_id
_entity_poly.type
_entity_poly.pdbx_seq_one_letter_code
_entity_poly.pdbx_strand_id
1 'polypeptide(L)'
;MSGTAKSVPEDIQSLEEHARSIVRDTYRDQFDPVKNAHDKMHQAEYERLLDLRDEAEKGVAHAQANVRDAERILAMTANAGSKPEINTWLAAAFIVAITVTVAPTLHDFLFFTVPDQMLAWFGSSICAAFIASMLTFAILSGRRTKWTWAGVVAGIVVGLGLGALRLSSAQGPAEVLFAVGLTILEVSAVLLLEWLASGLRTREAEWQVIKLAEDKATAARDAELANLTRRQEQLQEVCDAIDRKIAYVEDRAHRCVHLPELEAVAIKAVLDGYNAGINENLGRLRGANGRPL
;
A
#
# COMPACT_ATOMS: atom_id res chain seq x y z
N MET A 1 41.49 55.85 -11.21
CA MET A 1 40.10 55.41 -11.02
C MET A 1 39.21 56.35 -11.82
N SER A 2 38.66 55.87 -12.94
CA SER A 2 37.82 56.66 -13.84
C SER A 2 36.36 56.29 -13.57
N GLY A 3 35.71 57.01 -12.66
CA GLY A 3 34.28 56.89 -12.41
C GLY A 3 33.68 58.29 -12.46
N THR A 4 32.57 58.44 -13.19
CA THR A 4 31.87 59.71 -13.37
C THR A 4 31.30 60.16 -12.01
N ALA A 5 31.65 61.37 -11.58
CA ALA A 5 31.29 61.92 -10.26
C ALA A 5 30.13 62.93 -10.32
N LYS A 6 29.60 63.17 -11.53
CA LYS A 6 28.47 64.07 -11.81
C LYS A 6 27.64 63.44 -12.92
N SER A 7 26.32 63.63 -12.86
CA SER A 7 25.43 63.19 -13.92
C SER A 7 25.68 63.98 -15.19
N VAL A 8 25.76 63.28 -16.32
CA VAL A 8 25.92 63.90 -17.64
C VAL A 8 24.55 63.87 -18.34
N PRO A 9 24.03 65.01 -18.84
CA PRO A 9 22.71 65.06 -19.47
C PRO A 9 22.55 64.07 -20.63
N GLU A 10 23.61 63.85 -21.41
CA GLU A 10 23.63 62.90 -22.52
C GLU A 10 23.49 61.43 -22.04
N ASP A 11 24.09 61.08 -20.89
CA ASP A 11 23.95 59.74 -20.30
C ASP A 11 22.50 59.51 -19.82
N ILE A 12 21.89 60.52 -19.18
CA ILE A 12 20.49 60.46 -18.72
C ILE A 12 19.56 60.24 -19.92
N GLN A 13 19.74 61.01 -20.98
CA GLN A 13 18.91 60.89 -22.19
C GLN A 13 19.05 59.52 -22.85
N SER A 14 20.28 59.00 -22.97
CA SER A 14 20.56 57.68 -23.52
C SER A 14 19.94 56.55 -22.68
N LEU A 15 20.02 56.66 -21.35
CA LEU A 15 19.43 55.70 -20.42
C LEU A 15 17.90 55.72 -20.44
N GLU A 16 17.28 56.90 -20.53
CA GLU A 16 15.83 57.02 -20.69
C GLU A 16 15.36 56.42 -22.02
N GLU A 17 16.05 56.70 -23.12
CA GLU A 17 15.71 56.17 -24.44
C GLU A 17 15.89 54.65 -24.50
N HIS A 18 16.94 54.12 -23.88
CA HIS A 18 17.14 52.69 -23.73
C HIS A 18 16.04 52.03 -22.88
N ALA A 19 15.65 52.63 -21.75
CA ALA A 19 14.56 52.13 -20.91
C ALA A 19 13.21 52.13 -21.65
N ARG A 20 12.91 53.20 -22.39
CA ARG A 20 11.71 53.26 -23.25
C ARG A 20 11.76 52.19 -24.35
N SER A 21 12.91 51.99 -24.99
CA SER A 21 13.07 50.94 -26.01
C SER A 21 12.81 49.56 -25.45
N ILE A 22 13.38 49.22 -24.29
CA ILE A 22 13.16 47.91 -23.64
C ILE A 22 11.68 47.70 -23.34
N VAL A 23 10.99 48.70 -22.80
CA VAL A 23 9.56 48.59 -22.48
C VAL A 23 8.72 48.48 -23.75
N ARG A 24 9.04 49.24 -24.81
CA ARG A 24 8.37 49.13 -26.11
C ARG A 24 8.60 47.79 -26.78
N ASP A 25 9.76 47.15 -26.60
CA ASP A 25 10.01 45.80 -27.08
C ASP A 25 9.12 44.76 -26.37
N THR A 26 8.70 45.05 -25.13
CA THR A 26 7.71 44.23 -24.40
C THR A 26 6.26 44.53 -24.76
N TYR A 27 6.00 45.53 -25.59
CA TYR A 27 4.66 45.84 -26.07
C TYR A 27 4.06 44.63 -26.78
N ARG A 28 2.78 44.43 -26.51
CA ARG A 28 1.94 43.44 -27.18
C ARG A 28 0.61 44.11 -27.45
N ASP A 29 0.11 43.94 -28.67
CA ASP A 29 -1.23 44.39 -29.01
C ASP A 29 -2.24 43.76 -28.05
N GLN A 30 -3.33 44.48 -27.77
CA GLN A 30 -4.46 43.93 -27.04
C GLN A 30 -4.94 42.65 -27.74
N PHE A 31 -5.33 41.65 -26.94
CA PHE A 31 -5.90 40.42 -27.46
C PHE A 31 -7.21 40.74 -28.21
N ASP A 32 -7.27 40.48 -29.51
CA ASP A 32 -8.43 40.76 -30.37
C ASP A 32 -8.65 39.59 -31.36
N PRO A 33 -9.49 38.59 -30.99
CA PRO A 33 -9.74 37.42 -31.83
C PRO A 33 -10.57 37.73 -33.09
N VAL A 34 -11.13 38.94 -33.21
CA VAL A 34 -11.88 39.35 -34.40
C VAL A 34 -10.92 39.82 -35.49
N LYS A 35 -9.88 40.56 -35.10
CA LYS A 35 -8.92 41.15 -36.04
C LYS A 35 -7.67 40.30 -36.26
N ASN A 36 -7.23 39.53 -35.25
CA ASN A 36 -5.99 38.77 -35.31
C ASN A 36 -6.26 37.26 -35.45
N ALA A 37 -5.79 36.66 -36.54
CA ALA A 37 -5.95 35.22 -36.79
C ALA A 37 -5.30 34.35 -35.70
N HIS A 38 -4.18 34.80 -35.12
CA HIS A 38 -3.52 34.11 -34.01
C HIS A 38 -4.37 34.13 -32.74
N ASP A 39 -4.97 35.28 -32.41
CA ASP A 39 -5.85 35.43 -31.24
C ASP A 39 -7.13 34.61 -31.42
N LYS A 40 -7.64 34.51 -32.65
CA LYS A 40 -8.77 33.63 -32.98
C LYS A 40 -8.46 32.16 -32.71
N MET A 41 -7.27 31.69 -33.06
CA MET A 41 -6.84 30.30 -32.78
C MET A 41 -6.78 30.05 -31.27
N HIS A 42 -6.21 31.00 -30.53
CA HIS A 42 -6.14 30.98 -29.07
C HIS A 42 -7.51 30.99 -28.38
N GLN A 43 -8.47 31.75 -28.94
CA GLN A 43 -9.85 31.79 -28.46
C GLN A 43 -10.56 30.45 -28.72
N ALA A 44 -10.36 29.85 -29.90
CA ALA A 44 -10.91 28.54 -30.21
C ALA A 44 -10.33 27.42 -29.32
N GLU A 45 -9.03 27.50 -28.99
CA GLU A 45 -8.41 26.60 -28.02
C GLU A 45 -9.00 26.76 -26.61
N TYR A 46 -9.24 28.01 -26.18
CA TYR A 46 -9.89 28.29 -24.90
C TYR A 46 -11.32 27.70 -24.83
N GLU A 47 -12.13 27.92 -25.88
CA GLU A 47 -13.47 27.35 -25.97
C GLU A 47 -13.44 25.82 -25.92
N ARG A 48 -12.48 25.20 -26.63
CA ARG A 48 -12.26 23.75 -26.53
C ARG A 48 -11.89 23.31 -25.11
N LEU A 49 -11.07 24.07 -24.39
CA LEU A 49 -10.72 23.75 -23.00
C LEU A 49 -11.92 23.85 -22.07
N LEU A 50 -12.83 24.81 -22.29
CA LEU A 50 -14.08 24.90 -21.52
C LEU A 50 -14.98 23.68 -21.76
N ASP A 51 -15.15 23.26 -23.02
CA ASP A 51 -15.91 22.04 -23.35
C ASP A 51 -15.27 20.79 -22.70
N LEU A 52 -13.93 20.70 -22.74
CA LEU A 52 -13.18 19.61 -22.10
C LEU A 52 -13.34 19.62 -20.57
N ARG A 53 -13.40 20.80 -19.94
CA ARG A 53 -13.63 20.92 -18.50
C ARG A 53 -15.00 20.36 -18.14
N ASP A 54 -16.04 20.77 -18.87
CA ASP A 54 -17.40 20.30 -18.64
C ASP A 54 -17.53 18.77 -18.83
N GLU A 55 -16.81 18.20 -19.80
CA GLU A 55 -16.72 16.74 -19.96
C GLU A 55 -15.96 16.07 -18.79
N ALA A 56 -14.84 16.64 -18.37
CA ALA A 56 -14.05 16.13 -17.26
C ALA A 56 -14.82 16.16 -15.94
N GLU A 57 -15.57 17.23 -15.66
CA GLU A 57 -16.45 17.35 -14.48
C GLU A 57 -17.52 16.27 -14.46
N LYS A 58 -18.20 16.03 -15.60
CA LYS A 58 -19.14 14.91 -15.74
C LYS A 58 -18.45 13.57 -15.51
N GLY A 59 -17.25 13.39 -16.05
CA GLY A 59 -16.42 12.20 -15.84
C GLY A 59 -16.10 11.95 -14.36
N VAL A 60 -15.75 12.99 -13.61
CA VAL A 60 -15.52 12.93 -12.17
C VAL A 60 -16.82 12.56 -11.44
N ALA A 61 -17.95 13.20 -11.77
CA ALA A 61 -19.24 12.89 -11.14
C ALA A 61 -19.66 11.42 -11.36
N HIS A 62 -19.46 10.89 -12.57
CA HIS A 62 -19.70 9.47 -12.87
C HIS A 62 -18.75 8.54 -12.09
N ALA A 63 -17.46 8.86 -12.03
CA ALA A 63 -16.50 8.08 -11.26
C ALA A 63 -16.83 8.08 -9.75
N GLN A 64 -17.28 9.21 -9.20
CA GLN A 64 -17.75 9.29 -7.81
C GLN A 64 -18.98 8.41 -7.57
N ALA A 65 -19.92 8.36 -8.52
CA ALA A 65 -21.08 7.47 -8.43
C ALA A 65 -20.65 5.99 -8.43
N ASN A 66 -19.72 5.62 -9.32
CA ASN A 66 -19.18 4.25 -9.37
C ASN A 66 -18.48 3.84 -8.06
N VAL A 67 -17.71 4.75 -7.45
CA VAL A 67 -17.08 4.52 -6.14
C VAL A 67 -18.15 4.23 -5.09
N ARG A 68 -19.22 5.03 -5.03
CA ARG A 68 -20.34 4.81 -4.09
C ARG A 68 -21.03 3.48 -4.32
N ASP A 69 -21.23 3.09 -5.57
CA ASP A 69 -21.83 1.80 -5.91
C ASP A 69 -20.91 0.63 -5.51
N ALA A 70 -19.60 0.76 -5.74
CA ALA A 70 -18.61 -0.23 -5.31
C ALA A 70 -18.52 -0.34 -3.78
N GLU A 71 -18.57 0.79 -3.06
CA GLU A 71 -18.65 0.82 -1.60
C GLU A 71 -19.93 0.16 -1.09
N ARG A 72 -21.06 0.39 -1.77
CA ARG A 72 -22.33 -0.27 -1.45
C ARG A 72 -22.26 -1.78 -1.66
N ILE A 73 -21.66 -2.23 -2.77
CA ILE A 73 -21.46 -3.66 -3.05
C ILE A 73 -20.56 -4.27 -1.96
N LEU A 74 -19.47 -3.59 -1.58
CA LEU A 74 -18.59 -4.04 -0.51
C LEU A 74 -19.34 -4.13 0.83
N ALA A 75 -20.17 -3.14 1.17
CA ALA A 75 -20.98 -3.13 2.39
C ALA A 75 -22.06 -4.23 2.41
N MET A 76 -22.56 -4.64 1.25
CA MET A 76 -23.51 -5.76 1.09
C MET A 76 -22.81 -7.12 1.06
N THR A 77 -21.49 -7.15 0.82
CA THR A 77 -20.72 -8.39 0.80
C THR A 77 -20.50 -8.88 2.22
N ALA A 78 -20.76 -10.17 2.46
CA ALA A 78 -20.54 -10.76 3.77
C ALA A 78 -19.06 -10.68 4.18
N ASN A 79 -18.80 -10.21 5.40
CA ASN A 79 -17.46 -10.21 5.97
C ASN A 79 -17.08 -11.64 6.36
N ALA A 80 -15.95 -12.12 5.86
CA ALA A 80 -15.47 -13.48 6.15
C ALA A 80 -15.10 -13.66 7.63
N GLY A 81 -14.76 -12.58 8.34
CA GLY A 81 -14.31 -12.62 9.72
C GLY A 81 -12.95 -13.31 9.89
N SER A 82 -12.65 -13.75 11.10
CA SER A 82 -11.40 -14.42 11.43
C SER A 82 -11.31 -15.80 10.78
N LYS A 83 -10.14 -16.13 10.24
CA LYS A 83 -9.86 -17.45 9.70
C LYS A 83 -10.07 -18.54 10.77
N PRO A 84 -10.67 -19.70 10.43
CA PRO A 84 -10.82 -20.81 11.37
C PRO A 84 -9.48 -21.40 11.81
N GLU A 85 -9.13 -21.23 13.08
CA GLU A 85 -7.86 -21.69 13.66
C GLU A 85 -8.01 -23.00 14.44
N ILE A 86 -6.89 -23.70 14.60
CA ILE A 86 -6.80 -24.90 15.42
C ILE A 86 -6.71 -24.46 16.88
N ASN A 87 -7.56 -25.02 17.73
CA ASN A 87 -7.41 -24.85 19.18
C ASN A 87 -6.16 -25.62 19.66
N THR A 88 -5.11 -24.89 20.03
CA THR A 88 -3.81 -25.45 20.45
C THR A 88 -3.92 -26.31 21.70
N TRP A 89 -4.80 -25.96 22.64
CA TRP A 89 -5.06 -26.76 23.84
C TRP A 89 -5.69 -28.10 23.51
N LEU A 90 -6.61 -28.12 22.55
CA LEU A 90 -7.22 -29.35 22.07
C LEU A 90 -6.19 -30.25 21.39
N ALA A 91 -5.34 -29.68 20.52
CA ALA A 91 -4.24 -30.42 19.90
C ALA A 91 -3.27 -31.00 20.95
N ALA A 92 -2.89 -30.22 21.96
CA ALA A 92 -2.05 -30.68 23.06
C ALA A 92 -2.72 -31.83 23.84
N ALA A 93 -4.02 -31.76 24.09
CA ALA A 93 -4.76 -32.83 24.77
C ALA A 93 -4.72 -34.15 23.99
N PHE A 94 -4.83 -34.13 22.65
CA PHE A 94 -4.66 -35.34 21.83
C PHE A 94 -3.24 -35.89 21.87
N ILE A 95 -2.24 -35.01 21.81
CA ILE A 95 -0.84 -35.41 21.93
C ILE A 95 -0.62 -36.14 23.25
N VAL A 96 -1.10 -35.57 24.36
CA VAL A 96 -1.01 -36.19 25.69
C VAL A 96 -1.77 -37.52 25.73
N ALA A 97 -3.01 -37.58 25.23
CA ALA A 97 -3.83 -38.79 25.23
C ALA A 97 -3.16 -39.95 24.48
N ILE A 98 -2.63 -39.69 23.28
CA ILE A 98 -1.89 -40.70 22.48
C ILE A 98 -0.56 -41.05 23.15
N THR A 99 0.14 -40.08 23.75
CA THR A 99 1.41 -40.33 24.46
C THR A 99 1.21 -41.31 25.61
N VAL A 100 0.18 -41.11 26.43
CA VAL A 100 -0.12 -41.96 27.59
C VAL A 100 -0.45 -43.39 27.19
N THR A 101 -1.01 -43.62 25.99
CA THR A 101 -1.35 -44.97 25.52
C THR A 101 -0.17 -45.66 24.84
N VAL A 102 0.65 -44.89 24.11
CA VAL A 102 1.81 -45.42 23.36
C VAL A 102 3.03 -45.64 24.25
N ALA A 103 3.28 -44.77 25.23
CA ALA A 103 4.49 -44.80 26.07
C ALA A 103 4.70 -46.13 26.81
N PRO A 104 3.69 -46.74 27.47
CA PRO A 104 3.86 -48.04 28.13
C PRO A 104 4.31 -49.14 27.14
N THR A 105 3.81 -49.10 25.91
CA THR A 105 4.17 -50.10 24.90
C THR A 105 5.58 -49.90 24.38
N LEU A 106 6.02 -48.65 24.21
CA LEU A 106 7.42 -48.38 23.88
C LEU A 106 8.35 -48.77 25.04
N HIS A 107 7.94 -48.50 26.29
CA HIS A 107 8.69 -48.91 27.48
C HIS A 107 8.93 -50.43 27.47
N ASP A 108 7.86 -51.21 27.35
CA ASP A 108 7.90 -52.66 27.52
C ASP A 108 8.55 -53.40 26.34
N PHE A 109 8.58 -52.82 25.14
CA PHE A 109 9.09 -53.51 23.94
C PHE A 109 10.38 -52.91 23.36
N LEU A 110 10.57 -51.59 23.46
CA LEU A 110 11.72 -50.91 22.86
C LEU A 110 12.78 -50.53 23.88
N PHE A 111 12.36 -50.19 25.10
CA PHE A 111 13.26 -49.76 26.19
C PHE A 111 13.45 -50.80 27.30
N PHE A 112 12.94 -52.04 27.13
CA PHE A 112 13.03 -53.09 28.15
C PHE A 112 14.47 -53.49 28.53
N THR A 113 15.44 -53.24 27.65
CA THR A 113 16.86 -53.54 27.88
C THR A 113 17.58 -52.46 28.66
N VAL A 114 16.95 -51.31 28.91
CA VAL A 114 17.54 -50.21 29.67
C VAL A 114 17.42 -50.55 31.17
N PRO A 115 18.55 -50.71 31.89
CA PRO A 115 18.53 -51.15 33.29
C PRO A 115 17.98 -50.07 34.24
N ASP A 116 18.10 -48.79 33.88
CA ASP A 116 17.51 -47.68 34.64
C ASP A 116 16.04 -47.49 34.23
N GLN A 117 15.14 -47.81 35.15
CA GLN A 117 13.69 -47.71 34.94
C GLN A 117 13.23 -46.27 34.70
N MET A 118 13.81 -45.28 35.37
CA MET A 118 13.42 -43.88 35.15
C MET A 118 13.84 -43.44 33.75
N LEU A 119 15.03 -43.83 33.31
CA LEU A 119 15.53 -43.52 31.97
C LEU A 119 14.69 -44.22 30.88
N ALA A 120 14.27 -45.47 31.10
CA ALA A 120 13.39 -46.21 30.19
C ALA A 120 12.03 -45.53 30.03
N TRP A 121 11.40 -45.10 31.14
CA TRP A 121 10.13 -44.36 31.12
C TRP A 121 10.27 -42.99 30.46
N PHE A 122 11.37 -42.29 30.72
CA PHE A 122 11.65 -41.00 30.08
C PHE A 122 11.82 -41.13 28.57
N GLY A 123 12.64 -42.09 28.11
CA GLY A 123 12.87 -42.36 26.70
C GLY A 123 11.60 -42.76 25.96
N SER A 124 10.84 -43.70 26.51
CA SER A 124 9.55 -44.13 25.94
C SER A 124 8.52 -43.00 25.88
N SER A 125 8.44 -42.16 26.92
CA SER A 125 7.54 -41.00 26.94
C SER A 125 7.89 -39.97 25.88
N ILE A 126 9.18 -39.66 25.68
CA ILE A 126 9.63 -38.72 24.64
C ILE A 126 9.33 -39.28 23.24
N CYS A 127 9.65 -40.55 22.99
CA CYS A 127 9.36 -41.17 21.70
C CYS A 127 7.85 -41.21 21.41
N ALA A 128 7.04 -41.55 22.42
CA ALA A 128 5.59 -41.54 22.30
C ALA A 128 5.05 -40.12 22.02
N ALA A 129 5.54 -39.10 22.74
CA ALA A 129 5.16 -37.71 22.51
C ALA A 129 5.54 -37.22 21.12
N PHE A 130 6.70 -37.64 20.60
CA PHE A 130 7.13 -37.32 19.25
C PHE A 130 6.21 -37.95 18.20
N ILE A 131 5.90 -39.24 18.32
CA ILE A 131 4.96 -39.94 17.41
C ILE A 131 3.57 -39.30 17.49
N ALA A 132 3.06 -39.06 18.70
CA ALA A 132 1.77 -38.42 18.94
C ALA A 132 1.71 -37.02 18.31
N SER A 133 2.77 -36.23 18.45
CA SER A 133 2.89 -34.91 17.82
C SER A 133 2.87 -35.02 16.30
N MET A 134 3.70 -35.89 15.73
CA MET A 134 3.74 -36.10 14.27
C MET A 134 2.39 -36.51 13.70
N LEU A 135 1.71 -37.47 14.33
CA LEU A 135 0.37 -37.91 13.91
C LEU A 135 -0.64 -36.77 14.03
N THR A 136 -0.64 -36.08 15.16
CA THR A 136 -1.57 -34.98 15.41
C THR A 136 -1.40 -33.87 14.37
N PHE A 137 -0.16 -33.46 14.11
CA PHE A 137 0.13 -32.45 13.09
C PHE A 137 -0.15 -32.97 11.68
N ALA A 138 0.13 -34.23 11.35
CA ALA A 138 -0.16 -34.78 10.03
C ALA A 138 -1.67 -34.76 9.73
N ILE A 139 -2.51 -35.12 10.70
CA ILE A 139 -3.97 -35.11 10.56
C ILE A 139 -4.48 -33.67 10.46
N LEU A 140 -4.02 -32.78 11.34
CA LEU A 140 -4.47 -31.37 11.33
C LEU A 140 -3.94 -30.57 10.13
N SER A 141 -2.73 -30.87 9.63
CA SER A 141 -2.13 -30.21 8.47
C SER A 141 -2.62 -30.74 7.13
N GLY A 142 -3.25 -31.92 7.11
CA GLY A 142 -3.93 -32.49 5.93
C GLY A 142 -4.92 -31.51 5.27
N ARG A 143 -5.35 -30.47 5.99
CA ARG A 143 -6.07 -29.29 5.47
C ARG A 143 -5.43 -28.64 4.24
N ARG A 144 -4.10 -28.70 4.09
CA ARG A 144 -3.35 -27.97 3.07
C ARG A 144 -2.87 -28.85 1.90
N THR A 145 -3.14 -30.15 1.93
CA THR A 145 -2.58 -31.10 0.96
C THR A 145 -3.66 -31.97 0.34
N LYS A 146 -3.40 -32.51 -0.87
CA LYS A 146 -4.32 -33.49 -1.52
C LYS A 146 -4.41 -34.81 -0.76
N TRP A 147 -3.44 -35.09 0.11
CA TRP A 147 -3.32 -36.34 0.89
C TRP A 147 -3.94 -36.18 2.28
N THR A 148 -5.19 -35.75 2.30
CA THR A 148 -5.91 -35.43 3.55
C THR A 148 -6.00 -36.63 4.52
N TRP A 149 -5.95 -37.87 4.04
CA TRP A 149 -6.18 -39.07 4.85
C TRP A 149 -4.87 -39.76 5.30
N ALA A 150 -3.70 -39.29 4.84
CA ALA A 150 -2.43 -39.95 5.09
C ALA A 150 -2.10 -40.04 6.59
N GLY A 151 -2.36 -38.97 7.35
CA GLY A 151 -2.16 -38.96 8.79
C GLY A 151 -3.09 -39.94 9.53
N VAL A 152 -4.34 -40.07 9.07
CA VAL A 152 -5.33 -40.99 9.65
C VAL A 152 -4.92 -42.44 9.40
N VAL A 153 -4.54 -42.76 8.16
CA VAL A 153 -4.06 -44.10 7.80
C VAL A 153 -2.81 -44.45 8.61
N ALA A 154 -1.84 -43.53 8.72
CA ALA A 154 -0.65 -43.73 9.53
C ALA A 154 -1.01 -43.97 11.02
N GLY A 155 -1.92 -43.18 11.59
CA GLY A 155 -2.37 -43.32 12.98
C GLY A 155 -3.05 -44.66 13.24
N ILE A 156 -3.94 -45.10 12.34
CA ILE A 156 -4.61 -46.41 12.45
C ILE A 156 -3.59 -47.55 12.35
N VAL A 157 -2.66 -47.49 11.38
CA VAL A 157 -1.61 -48.50 11.21
C VAL A 157 -0.72 -48.59 12.46
N VAL A 158 -0.32 -47.46 13.03
CA VAL A 158 0.47 -47.43 14.27
C VAL A 158 -0.32 -48.03 15.44
N GLY A 159 -1.58 -47.63 15.63
CA GLY A 159 -2.41 -48.16 16.72
C GLY A 159 -2.66 -49.67 16.61
N LEU A 160 -2.95 -50.17 15.41
CA LEU A 160 -3.10 -51.61 15.17
C LEU A 160 -1.78 -52.37 15.35
N GLY A 161 -0.66 -51.80 14.91
CA GLY A 161 0.68 -52.39 15.09
C GLY A 161 1.05 -52.51 16.57
N LEU A 162 0.83 -51.46 17.36
CA LEU A 162 1.03 -51.49 18.81
C LEU A 162 0.07 -52.49 19.49
N GLY A 163 -1.18 -52.55 19.04
CA GLY A 163 -2.14 -53.55 19.51
C GLY A 163 -1.70 -54.98 19.26
N ALA A 164 -1.19 -55.27 18.07
CA ALA A 164 -0.66 -56.58 17.73
C ALA A 164 0.55 -56.95 18.61
N LEU A 165 1.44 -56.00 18.88
CA LEU A 165 2.56 -56.20 19.81
C LEU A 165 2.05 -56.54 21.23
N ARG A 166 1.15 -55.73 21.80
CA ARG A 166 0.56 -55.98 23.13
C ARG A 166 -0.16 -57.32 23.23
N LEU A 167 -0.90 -57.70 22.19
CA LEU A 167 -1.59 -58.99 22.13
C LEU A 167 -0.61 -60.16 22.07
N SER A 168 0.51 -60.00 21.36
CA SER A 168 1.52 -61.06 21.24
C SER A 168 2.26 -61.35 22.55
N SER A 169 2.33 -60.37 23.47
CA SER A 169 2.96 -60.54 24.78
C SER A 169 2.00 -60.89 25.90
N ALA A 170 0.69 -60.90 25.65
CA ALA A 170 -0.31 -61.11 26.68
C ALA A 170 -0.28 -62.54 27.23
N GLN A 171 -0.09 -62.69 28.54
CA GLN A 171 0.01 -63.98 29.24
C GLN A 171 -1.33 -64.43 29.83
N GLY A 172 -2.32 -63.55 29.87
CA GLY A 172 -3.63 -63.85 30.45
C GLY A 172 -4.79 -63.03 29.86
N PRO A 173 -6.04 -63.42 30.17
CA PRO A 173 -7.24 -62.79 29.60
C PRO A 173 -7.38 -61.31 29.98
N ALA A 174 -6.88 -60.89 31.15
CA ALA A 174 -6.89 -59.49 31.57
C ALA A 174 -5.95 -58.63 30.71
N GLU A 175 -4.76 -59.13 30.38
CA GLU A 175 -3.79 -58.44 29.53
C GLU A 175 -4.28 -58.35 28.07
N VAL A 176 -4.95 -59.40 27.58
CA VAL A 176 -5.62 -59.36 26.27
C VAL A 176 -6.69 -58.27 26.24
N LEU A 177 -7.54 -58.19 27.27
CA LEU A 177 -8.57 -57.15 27.35
C LEU A 177 -7.97 -55.74 27.40
N PHE A 178 -6.88 -55.57 28.15
CA PHE A 178 -6.15 -54.30 28.23
C PHE A 178 -5.53 -53.90 26.88
N ALA A 179 -4.89 -54.85 26.18
CA ALA A 179 -4.32 -54.63 24.85
C ALA A 179 -5.38 -54.16 23.84
N VAL A 180 -6.52 -54.86 23.79
CA VAL A 180 -7.66 -54.50 22.93
C VAL A 180 -8.22 -53.12 23.32
N GLY A 181 -8.40 -52.86 24.61
CA GLY A 181 -8.92 -51.60 25.12
C GLY A 181 -8.06 -50.39 24.74
N LEU A 182 -6.74 -50.49 24.91
CA LEU A 182 -5.82 -49.42 24.51
C LEU A 182 -5.82 -49.19 23.00
N THR A 183 -5.85 -50.25 22.19
CA THR A 183 -5.90 -50.11 20.73
C THR A 183 -7.19 -49.45 20.26
N ILE A 184 -8.34 -49.79 20.87
CA ILE A 184 -9.61 -49.11 20.60
C ILE A 184 -9.50 -47.62 20.95
N LEU A 185 -8.90 -47.28 22.09
CA LEU A 185 -8.72 -45.90 22.52
C LEU A 185 -7.83 -45.12 21.55
N GLU A 186 -6.70 -45.70 21.12
CA GLU A 186 -5.78 -45.09 20.14
C GLU A 186 -6.47 -44.81 18.79
N VAL A 187 -7.17 -45.81 18.24
CA VAL A 187 -7.92 -45.65 16.99
C VAL A 187 -9.02 -44.60 17.16
N SER A 188 -9.73 -44.61 18.29
CA SER A 188 -10.78 -43.63 18.58
C SER A 188 -10.22 -42.21 18.68
N ALA A 189 -9.05 -42.01 19.30
CA ALA A 189 -8.38 -40.71 19.38
C ALA A 189 -8.00 -40.19 17.98
N VAL A 190 -7.47 -41.05 17.12
CA VAL A 190 -7.15 -40.71 15.72
C VAL A 190 -8.40 -40.33 14.93
N LEU A 191 -9.49 -41.10 15.06
CA LEU A 191 -10.76 -40.82 14.36
C LEU A 191 -11.42 -39.53 14.86
N LEU A 192 -11.37 -39.25 16.16
CA LEU A 192 -11.94 -38.03 16.74
C LEU A 192 -11.12 -36.81 16.30
N LEU A 193 -9.80 -36.94 16.21
CA LEU A 193 -8.95 -35.89 15.66
C LEU A 193 -9.23 -35.64 14.17
N GLU A 194 -9.47 -36.70 13.38
CA GLU A 194 -9.88 -36.56 11.97
C GLU A 194 -11.23 -35.87 11.83
N TRP A 195 -12.20 -36.20 12.70
CA TRP A 195 -13.50 -35.52 12.71
C TRP A 195 -13.35 -34.01 12.96
N LEU A 196 -12.49 -33.62 13.91
CA LEU A 196 -12.15 -32.21 14.15
C LEU A 196 -11.45 -31.57 12.96
N ALA A 197 -10.46 -32.25 12.38
CA ALA A 197 -9.73 -31.78 11.20
C ALA A 197 -10.66 -31.61 9.99
N SER A 198 -11.61 -32.51 9.79
CA SER A 198 -12.65 -32.45 8.76
C SER A 198 -13.58 -31.25 8.97
N GLY A 199 -14.10 -31.05 10.18
CA GLY A 199 -14.92 -29.87 10.49
C GLY A 199 -14.19 -28.55 10.26
N LEU A 200 -12.90 -28.49 10.60
CA LEU A 200 -12.05 -27.33 10.32
C LEU A 200 -11.81 -27.11 8.82
N ARG A 201 -11.66 -28.17 8.02
CA ARG A 201 -11.55 -28.07 6.55
C ARG A 201 -12.81 -27.47 5.94
N THR A 202 -13.99 -27.96 6.34
CA THR A 202 -15.27 -27.45 5.83
C THR A 202 -15.43 -25.97 6.14
N ARG A 203 -15.20 -25.58 7.41
CA ARG A 203 -15.27 -24.17 7.82
C ARG A 203 -14.26 -23.29 7.10
N GLU A 204 -13.04 -23.78 6.87
CA GLU A 204 -12.03 -23.04 6.12
C GLU A 204 -12.43 -22.89 4.65
N ALA A 205 -13.00 -23.91 4.03
CA ALA A 205 -13.50 -23.83 2.66
C ALA A 205 -14.63 -22.81 2.52
N GLU A 206 -15.61 -22.83 3.44
CA GLU A 206 -16.68 -21.83 3.51
C GLU A 206 -16.11 -20.41 3.70
N TRP A 207 -15.20 -20.25 4.66
CA TRP A 207 -14.51 -18.99 4.90
C TRP A 207 -13.75 -18.50 3.67
N GLN A 208 -13.05 -19.39 2.93
CA GLN A 208 -12.31 -19.03 1.72
C GLN A 208 -13.23 -18.52 0.61
N VAL A 209 -14.41 -19.11 0.43
CA VAL A 209 -15.38 -18.65 -0.57
C VAL A 209 -15.88 -17.23 -0.23
N ILE A 210 -16.22 -16.99 1.03
CA ILE A 210 -16.66 -15.67 1.49
C ILE A 210 -15.50 -14.66 1.37
N LYS A 211 -14.30 -15.04 1.80
CA LYS A 211 -13.12 -14.17 1.76
C LYS A 211 -12.74 -13.79 0.34
N LEU A 212 -12.84 -14.72 -0.60
CA LEU A 212 -12.61 -14.44 -2.01
C LEU A 212 -13.62 -13.42 -2.58
N ALA A 213 -14.89 -13.50 -2.16
CA ALA A 213 -15.90 -12.53 -2.56
C ALA A 213 -15.63 -11.14 -1.96
N GLU A 214 -15.29 -11.07 -0.67
CA GLU A 214 -14.88 -9.86 0.02
C GLU A 214 -13.64 -9.21 -0.62
N ASP A 215 -12.62 -10.00 -0.93
CA ASP A 215 -11.39 -9.51 -1.55
C ASP A 215 -11.64 -8.98 -2.96
N LYS A 216 -12.51 -9.64 -3.74
CA LYS A 216 -12.94 -9.14 -5.06
C LYS A 216 -13.70 -7.83 -4.96
N ALA A 217 -14.63 -7.70 -4.01
CA ALA A 217 -15.38 -6.47 -3.79
C ALA A 217 -14.46 -5.31 -3.35
N THR A 218 -13.48 -5.62 -2.48
CA THR A 218 -12.46 -4.66 -2.04
C THR A 218 -11.60 -4.19 -3.22
N ALA A 219 -11.10 -5.12 -4.02
CA ALA A 219 -10.30 -4.80 -5.21
C ALA A 219 -11.10 -3.96 -6.25
N ALA A 220 -12.39 -4.24 -6.43
CA ALA A 220 -13.26 -3.45 -7.30
C ALA A 220 -13.40 -2.01 -6.79
N ARG A 221 -13.63 -1.82 -5.48
CA ARG A 221 -13.70 -0.49 -4.86
C ARG A 221 -12.38 0.27 -5.02
N ASP A 222 -11.25 -0.39 -4.82
CA ASP A 222 -9.93 0.24 -4.96
C ASP A 222 -9.64 0.63 -6.42
N ALA A 223 -10.08 -0.17 -7.39
CA ALA A 223 -9.96 0.15 -8.80
C ALA A 223 -10.79 1.39 -9.18
N GLU A 224 -12.02 1.52 -8.67
CA GLU A 224 -12.85 2.70 -8.89
C GLU A 224 -12.30 3.95 -8.19
N LEU A 225 -11.74 3.82 -6.98
CA LEU A 225 -11.03 4.92 -6.32
C LEU A 225 -9.84 5.41 -7.15
N ALA A 226 -9.01 4.50 -7.67
CA ALA A 226 -7.90 4.86 -8.54
C ALA A 226 -8.35 5.50 -9.86
N ASN A 227 -9.52 5.11 -10.37
CA ASN A 227 -10.13 5.75 -11.53
C ASN A 227 -10.59 7.18 -11.20
N LEU A 228 -11.25 7.38 -10.06
CA LEU A 228 -11.67 8.70 -9.59
C LEU A 228 -10.48 9.65 -9.44
N THR A 229 -9.39 9.22 -8.82
CA THR A 229 -8.16 10.04 -8.68
C THR A 229 -7.64 10.48 -10.04
N ARG A 230 -7.50 9.56 -11.01
CA ARG A 230 -7.06 9.89 -12.37
C ARG A 230 -7.97 10.91 -13.05
N ARG A 231 -9.29 10.82 -12.85
CA ARG A 231 -10.25 11.78 -13.43
C ARG A 231 -10.15 13.15 -12.77
N GLN A 232 -9.89 13.21 -11.47
CA GLN A 232 -9.65 14.47 -10.76
C GLN A 232 -8.36 15.15 -11.22
N GLU A 233 -7.29 14.38 -11.43
CA GLU A 233 -6.03 14.88 -12.01
C GLU A 233 -6.25 15.46 -13.40
N GLN A 234 -6.98 14.75 -14.28
CA GLN A 234 -7.34 15.27 -15.61
C GLN A 234 -8.13 16.57 -15.55
N LEU A 235 -9.11 16.66 -14.65
CA LEU A 235 -9.87 17.90 -14.46
C LEU A 235 -8.95 19.05 -14.00
N GLN A 236 -8.04 18.77 -13.07
CA GLN A 236 -7.08 19.78 -12.60
C GLN A 236 -6.17 20.26 -13.74
N GLU A 237 -5.65 19.36 -14.58
CA GLU A 237 -4.83 19.72 -15.74
C GLU A 237 -5.55 20.66 -16.72
N VAL A 238 -6.85 20.41 -16.95
CA VAL A 238 -7.69 21.26 -17.81
C VAL A 238 -7.93 22.62 -17.15
N CYS A 239 -8.24 22.65 -15.85
CA CYS A 239 -8.39 23.89 -15.10
C CYS A 239 -7.10 24.73 -15.13
N ASP A 240 -5.95 24.10 -14.91
CA ASP A 240 -4.65 24.79 -14.97
C ASP A 240 -4.36 25.34 -16.38
N ALA A 241 -4.78 24.63 -17.43
CA ALA A 241 -4.65 25.10 -18.81
C ALA A 241 -5.53 26.32 -19.09
N ILE A 242 -6.77 26.32 -18.57
CA ILE A 242 -7.69 27.45 -18.60
C ILE A 242 -7.08 28.66 -17.88
N ASP A 243 -6.55 28.47 -16.67
CA ASP A 243 -5.96 29.55 -15.88
C ASP A 243 -4.74 30.16 -16.57
N ARG A 244 -3.86 29.33 -17.16
CA ARG A 244 -2.75 29.80 -18.01
C ARG A 244 -3.24 30.64 -19.18
N LYS A 245 -4.38 30.26 -19.78
CA LYS A 245 -4.95 30.99 -20.92
C LYS A 245 -5.54 32.33 -20.51
N ILE A 246 -6.22 32.40 -19.38
CA ILE A 246 -6.72 33.64 -18.78
C ILE A 246 -5.55 34.58 -18.47
N ALA A 247 -4.52 34.09 -17.78
CA ALA A 247 -3.32 34.86 -17.45
C ALA A 247 -2.60 35.42 -18.69
N TYR A 248 -2.55 34.65 -19.79
CA TYR A 248 -2.01 35.13 -21.06
C TYR A 248 -2.79 36.32 -21.64
N VAL A 249 -4.12 36.28 -21.59
CA VAL A 249 -4.97 37.37 -22.11
C VAL A 249 -4.84 38.61 -21.21
N GLU A 250 -4.82 38.41 -19.89
CA GLU A 250 -4.64 39.47 -18.90
C GLU A 250 -3.26 40.16 -19.03
N ASP A 251 -2.18 39.39 -19.19
CA ASP A 251 -0.82 39.95 -19.40
C ASP A 251 -0.77 40.83 -20.65
N ARG A 252 -1.39 40.40 -21.76
CA ARG A 252 -1.47 41.21 -22.98
C ARG A 252 -2.31 42.47 -22.80
N ALA A 253 -3.44 42.37 -22.11
CA ALA A 253 -4.27 43.54 -21.80
C ALA A 253 -3.50 44.54 -20.94
N HIS A 254 -2.83 44.06 -19.89
CA HIS A 254 -2.04 44.89 -18.98
C HIS A 254 -0.89 45.61 -19.71
N ARG A 255 -0.11 44.89 -20.52
CA ARG A 255 1.00 45.48 -21.30
C ARG A 255 0.53 46.47 -22.36
N CYS A 256 -0.65 46.27 -22.94
CA CYS A 256 -1.21 47.19 -23.92
C CYS A 256 -1.70 48.50 -23.27
N VAL A 257 -2.35 48.42 -22.10
CA VAL A 257 -2.97 49.58 -21.42
C VAL A 257 -1.94 50.39 -20.64
N HIS A 258 -1.03 49.73 -19.93
CA HIS A 258 -0.13 50.36 -18.98
C HIS A 258 1.26 50.68 -19.55
N LEU A 259 1.44 50.67 -20.89
CA LEU A 259 2.73 50.95 -21.50
C LEU A 259 3.37 52.28 -21.01
N PRO A 260 2.64 53.40 -20.89
CA PRO A 260 3.23 54.65 -20.37
C PRO A 260 3.67 54.54 -18.90
N GLU A 261 2.94 53.79 -18.08
CA GLU A 261 3.27 53.55 -16.67
C GLU A 261 4.47 52.62 -16.54
N LEU A 262 4.55 51.58 -17.37
CA LEU A 262 5.70 50.69 -17.47
C LEU A 262 6.96 51.44 -17.94
N GLU A 263 6.83 52.34 -18.91
CA GLU A 263 7.92 53.22 -19.36
C GLU A 263 8.41 54.10 -18.20
N ALA A 264 7.49 54.73 -17.45
CA ALA A 264 7.82 55.58 -16.32
C ALA A 264 8.54 54.80 -15.19
N VAL A 265 8.08 53.58 -14.87
CA VAL A 265 8.71 52.73 -13.85
C VAL A 265 10.10 52.27 -14.29
N ALA A 266 10.27 51.86 -15.56
CA ALA A 266 11.56 51.43 -16.10
C ALA A 266 12.57 52.58 -16.16
N ILE A 267 12.15 53.76 -16.63
CA ILE A 267 12.97 54.98 -16.63
C ILE A 267 13.44 55.29 -15.21
N LYS A 268 12.51 55.31 -14.24
CA LYS A 268 12.84 55.57 -12.85
C LYS A 268 13.85 54.58 -12.30
N ALA A 269 13.66 53.28 -12.54
CA ALA A 269 14.58 52.24 -12.05
C ALA A 269 16.00 52.40 -12.60
N VAL A 270 16.14 52.70 -13.90
CA VAL A 270 17.45 52.93 -14.53
C VAL A 270 18.12 54.19 -14.00
N LEU A 271 17.37 55.28 -13.83
CA LEU A 271 17.89 56.54 -13.27
C LEU A 271 18.29 56.39 -11.79
N ASP A 272 17.50 55.68 -10.99
CA ASP A 272 17.82 55.39 -9.59
C ASP A 272 19.12 54.58 -9.49
N GLY A 273 19.32 53.59 -10.36
CA GLY A 273 20.57 52.82 -10.45
C GLY A 273 21.78 53.66 -10.87
N TYR A 274 21.63 54.52 -11.88
CA TYR A 274 22.67 55.45 -12.33
C TYR A 274 23.07 56.43 -11.22
N ASN A 275 22.10 57.02 -10.54
CA ASN A 275 22.32 57.94 -9.43
C ASN A 275 22.98 57.27 -8.23
N ALA A 276 22.59 56.02 -7.91
CA ALA A 276 23.25 55.23 -6.87
C ALA A 276 24.74 55.00 -7.18
N GLY A 277 25.07 54.66 -8.44
CA GLY A 277 26.46 54.50 -8.89
C GLY A 277 27.28 55.79 -8.81
N ILE A 278 26.71 56.94 -9.18
CA ILE A 278 27.36 58.25 -9.01
C ILE A 278 27.62 58.55 -7.53
N ASN A 279 26.63 58.33 -6.68
CA ASN A 279 26.74 58.58 -5.23
C ASN A 279 27.81 57.69 -4.59
N GLU A 280 27.91 56.44 -5.00
CA GLU A 280 28.97 55.53 -4.54
C GLU A 280 30.36 56.03 -4.98
N ASN A 281 30.52 56.43 -6.24
CA ASN A 281 31.77 56.99 -6.75
C ASN A 281 32.17 58.28 -6.02
N LEU A 282 31.21 59.17 -5.75
CA LEU A 282 31.42 60.37 -4.94
C LEU A 282 31.84 60.04 -3.51
N GLY A 283 31.21 59.05 -2.88
CA GLY A 283 31.59 58.56 -1.56
C GLY A 283 33.03 58.05 -1.53
N ARG A 284 33.43 57.24 -2.52
CA ARG A 284 34.80 56.73 -2.68
C ARG A 284 35.82 57.86 -2.91
N LEU A 285 35.49 58.84 -3.76
CA LEU A 285 36.37 59.99 -4.03
C LEU A 285 36.52 60.92 -2.81
N ARG A 286 35.44 61.14 -2.05
CA ARG A 286 35.49 61.92 -0.79
C ARG A 286 36.24 61.18 0.31
N GLY A 287 36.07 59.87 0.41
CA GLY A 287 36.83 59.01 1.33
C GLY A 287 38.33 58.92 0.98
N ALA A 288 38.68 58.90 -0.31
CA ALA A 288 40.07 58.89 -0.78
C ALA A 288 40.78 60.25 -0.63
N ASN A 289 40.05 61.37 -0.66
CA ASN A 289 40.60 62.73 -0.55
C ASN A 289 40.72 63.27 0.89
N GLY A 290 40.45 62.46 1.91
CA GLY A 290 40.88 62.74 3.29
C GLY A 290 40.56 64.14 3.82
N ARG A 291 39.27 64.51 3.91
CA ARG A 291 38.83 65.54 4.86
C ARG A 291 37.81 64.95 5.83
N PRO A 292 38.04 65.02 7.14
CA PRO A 292 37.01 64.68 8.13
C PRO A 292 35.87 65.70 8.05
N LEU A 293 34.68 65.24 8.43
CA LEU A 293 33.43 66.00 8.57
C LEU A 293 33.62 67.30 9.35
#